data_AF-A0A0D5ZGK2-F1
#
_entry.id   AF-A0A0D5ZGK2-F1
#
_cell.length_a   1.000
_cell.length_b   1.000
_cell.length_c   1.000
_cell.angle_alpha   90.00
_cell.angle_beta   90.00
_cell.angle_gamma   90.00
#
_symmetry.space_group_name_H-M   'P 1'
#
loop_
_entity.id
_entity.type
_entity.pdbx_description
1 polymer ?
#
loop_
_entity_poly.entity_id
_entity_poly.type
_entity_poly.pdbx_seq_one_letter_code
_entity_poly.pdbx_strand_id
1 'polypeptide(L)'
;MKSSLFYAVVSLASYLMLFFFGIKLGLVYVDPILASQMYVPPIIIALLTVASIFLTVYREAEIYIIGVLITVYSLLFVATIPYFSLLPFSAVSLISSLAYFSRTVGFSRRTVSKLAAFIGVIFAMFILGSSLRMDTGPPSYAMAFGSIYDDVLPGGVPLMFTDGIVFYSRYFILSVSVPIVTLFTVLSVVLTENYYLIFKLLSFKGSGSVRKTVSNAVTVLSCQCEGITASFPSAIAAILFTAIIPLISESIVFLLLTDILLIKFYLKGKRVRLLDSIWKVTESGWFMFSMIISLIAVPVYSTYVVYLSLQSNLAVFSSVNILMFVYGIFVVYLVNRVLPVKRKMPVVLTYLLVALSSIGMFIWYVPQITLPTVNSSLVFSVMGVVSVASGILSGMVFKGNENEVRMLYLEFITMMFSMLAIVVFYISAIGLTVIWPEFGMGQQLQFSLLLWGFTLPVMWLSTNISLNADRFTRNKIPVNAFLFTNTSETTD
;
A
#
# COMPACT_ATOMS: atom_id res chain seq x y z
N MET A 1 7.88 -31.11 19.91
CA MET A 1 7.10 -31.76 18.83
C MET A 1 5.80 -32.41 19.32
N LYS A 2 5.79 -33.33 20.31
CA LYS A 2 4.54 -34.01 20.72
C LYS A 2 3.42 -33.05 21.18
N SER A 3 3.75 -31.96 21.87
CA SER A 3 2.76 -30.97 22.33
C SER A 3 2.26 -30.03 21.24
N SER A 4 3.07 -29.69 20.24
CA SER A 4 2.67 -28.77 19.17
C SER A 4 1.70 -29.43 18.18
N LEU A 5 1.93 -30.70 17.85
CA LEU A 5 1.01 -31.48 17.02
C LEU A 5 -0.36 -31.64 17.67
N PHE A 6 -0.42 -31.78 19.00
CA PHE A 6 -1.68 -31.84 19.74
C PHE A 6 -2.55 -30.60 19.50
N TYR A 7 -2.00 -29.39 19.67
CA TYR A 7 -2.77 -28.16 19.48
C TYR A 7 -3.26 -27.97 18.04
N ALA A 8 -2.46 -28.36 17.05
CA ALA A 8 -2.83 -28.29 15.63
C ALA A 8 -3.95 -29.28 15.28
N VAL A 9 -3.91 -30.50 15.83
CA VAL A 9 -4.97 -31.50 15.65
C VAL A 9 -6.25 -31.06 16.35
N VAL A 10 -6.15 -30.52 17.58
CA VAL A 10 -7.31 -30.03 18.33
C VAL A 10 -7.96 -28.84 17.61
N SER A 11 -7.18 -27.90 17.07
CA SER A 11 -7.75 -26.77 16.32
C SER A 11 -8.49 -27.24 15.07
N LEU A 12 -7.89 -28.14 14.27
CA LEU A 12 -8.53 -28.68 13.08
C LEU A 12 -9.78 -29.51 13.40
N ALA A 13 -9.71 -30.39 14.41
CA ALA A 13 -10.84 -31.20 14.83
C ALA A 13 -12.00 -30.33 15.34
N SER A 14 -11.70 -29.28 16.11
CA SER A 14 -12.70 -28.35 16.62
C SER A 14 -13.34 -27.54 15.49
N TYR A 15 -12.55 -27.09 14.51
CA TYR A 15 -13.04 -26.47 13.28
C TYR A 15 -13.98 -27.40 12.50
N LEU A 16 -13.61 -28.68 12.29
CA LEU A 16 -14.48 -29.64 11.60
C LEU A 16 -15.77 -29.91 12.36
N MET A 17 -15.70 -29.99 13.70
CA MET A 17 -16.88 -30.16 14.54
C MET A 17 -17.83 -28.96 14.46
N LEU A 18 -17.31 -27.73 14.37
CA LEU A 18 -18.10 -26.52 14.17
C LEU A 18 -18.98 -26.61 12.90
N PHE A 19 -18.42 -27.09 11.78
CA PHE A 19 -19.18 -27.29 10.55
C PHE A 19 -20.18 -28.45 10.68
N PHE A 20 -19.75 -29.59 11.20
CA PHE A 20 -20.60 -30.78 11.33
C PHE A 20 -21.82 -30.52 12.24
N PHE A 21 -21.59 -29.97 13.44
CA PHE A 21 -22.68 -29.63 14.37
C PHE A 21 -23.51 -28.45 13.85
N GLY A 22 -22.87 -27.46 13.25
CA GLY A 22 -23.56 -26.31 12.67
C GLY A 22 -24.56 -26.69 11.58
N ILE A 23 -24.18 -27.59 10.67
CA ILE A 23 -25.07 -28.10 9.62
C ILE A 23 -26.21 -28.92 10.25
N LYS A 24 -25.89 -29.82 11.20
CA LYS A 24 -26.91 -30.66 11.86
C LYS A 24 -27.95 -29.84 12.64
N LEU A 25 -27.54 -28.72 13.23
CA LEU A 25 -28.42 -27.80 13.96
C LEU A 25 -29.16 -26.81 13.05
N GLY A 26 -28.89 -26.82 11.74
CA GLY A 26 -29.46 -25.85 10.79
C GLY A 26 -28.93 -24.42 10.96
N LEU A 27 -27.83 -24.24 11.69
CA LEU A 27 -27.20 -22.94 11.94
C LEU A 27 -26.13 -22.60 10.90
N VAL A 28 -25.59 -23.60 10.21
CA VAL A 28 -24.71 -23.45 9.05
C VAL A 28 -25.51 -23.83 7.80
N TYR A 29 -25.74 -22.86 6.92
CA TYR A 29 -26.41 -23.07 5.64
C TYR A 29 -25.39 -23.01 4.51
N VAL A 30 -25.51 -23.93 3.55
CA VAL A 30 -24.70 -23.95 2.34
C VAL A 30 -25.65 -24.07 1.16
N ASP A 31 -25.54 -23.15 0.21
CA ASP A 31 -26.33 -23.23 -1.02
C ASP A 31 -26.05 -24.55 -1.77
N PRO A 32 -27.07 -25.30 -2.22
CA PRO A 32 -26.88 -26.53 -2.99
C PRO A 32 -25.99 -26.38 -4.23
N ILE A 33 -25.97 -25.20 -4.86
CA ILE A 33 -25.10 -24.89 -6.01
C ILE A 33 -23.62 -24.99 -5.61
N LEU A 34 -23.31 -24.72 -4.35
CA LEU A 34 -21.96 -24.76 -3.78
C LEU A 34 -21.60 -26.10 -3.13
N ALA A 35 -22.41 -27.16 -3.28
CA ALA A 35 -22.19 -28.43 -2.60
C ALA A 35 -20.79 -29.03 -2.84
N SER A 36 -20.24 -28.87 -4.05
CA SER A 36 -18.87 -29.29 -4.38
C SER A 36 -17.79 -28.39 -3.76
N GLN A 37 -18.09 -27.10 -3.60
CA GLN A 37 -17.18 -26.08 -3.07
C GLN A 37 -17.15 -26.04 -1.54
N MET A 38 -18.16 -26.61 -0.88
CA MET A 38 -18.26 -26.72 0.59
C MET A 38 -17.03 -27.36 1.24
N TYR A 39 -16.38 -28.31 0.55
CA TYR A 39 -15.20 -29.00 1.06
C TYR A 39 -13.90 -28.22 0.90
N VAL A 40 -13.89 -27.18 0.05
CA VAL A 40 -12.67 -26.43 -0.28
C VAL A 40 -12.11 -25.67 0.94
N PRO A 41 -12.89 -24.87 1.70
CA PRO A 41 -12.34 -24.18 2.87
C PRO A 41 -11.80 -25.13 3.96
N PRO A 42 -12.49 -26.23 4.33
CA PRO A 42 -11.94 -27.21 5.25
C PRO A 42 -10.64 -27.86 4.77
N ILE A 43 -10.54 -28.20 3.48
CA ILE A 43 -9.32 -28.78 2.90
C ILE A 43 -8.18 -27.76 2.95
N ILE A 44 -8.42 -26.50 2.61
CA ILE A 44 -7.38 -25.45 2.67
C ILE A 44 -6.89 -25.26 4.11
N ILE A 45 -7.79 -25.20 5.09
CA ILE A 45 -7.41 -25.04 6.51
C ILE A 45 -6.65 -26.26 7.01
N ALA A 46 -7.06 -27.47 6.61
CA ALA A 46 -6.32 -28.70 6.91
C ALA A 46 -4.90 -28.65 6.30
N LEU A 47 -4.78 -28.26 5.03
CA LEU A 47 -3.49 -28.12 4.34
C LEU A 47 -2.59 -27.08 5.02
N LEU A 48 -3.12 -25.92 5.42
CA LEU A 48 -2.37 -24.90 6.15
C LEU A 48 -1.91 -25.40 7.53
N THR A 49 -2.77 -26.14 8.23
CA THR A 49 -2.44 -26.75 9.53
C THR A 49 -1.35 -27.82 9.40
N VAL A 50 -1.43 -28.66 8.35
CA VAL A 50 -0.39 -29.65 8.05
C VAL A 50 0.91 -28.97 7.64
N ALA A 51 0.83 -27.94 6.79
CA ALA A 51 1.99 -27.16 6.36
C ALA A 51 2.68 -26.48 7.56
N SER A 52 1.94 -25.94 8.52
CA SER A 52 2.54 -25.32 9.72
C SER A 52 3.36 -26.32 10.54
N ILE A 53 2.90 -27.58 10.63
CA ILE A 53 3.61 -28.66 11.34
C ILE A 53 4.95 -28.96 10.65
N PHE A 54 4.95 -29.09 9.32
CA PHE A 54 6.17 -29.37 8.55
C PHE A 54 7.14 -28.18 8.47
N LEU A 55 6.62 -26.96 8.49
CA LEU A 55 7.41 -25.73 8.38
C LEU A 55 7.98 -25.22 9.70
N THR A 56 7.90 -26.01 10.78
CA THR A 56 8.55 -25.69 12.07
C THR A 56 10.06 -25.45 11.97
N VAL A 57 10.71 -25.94 10.92
CA VAL A 57 12.12 -25.64 10.60
C VAL A 57 12.33 -24.18 10.16
N TYR A 58 11.33 -23.59 9.50
CA TYR A 58 11.36 -22.23 8.96
C TYR A 58 10.47 -21.29 9.79
N ARG A 59 10.94 -20.93 10.99
CA ARG A 59 10.19 -20.14 11.99
C ARG A 59 9.52 -18.88 11.43
N GLU A 60 10.14 -18.19 10.47
CA GLU A 60 9.56 -16.98 9.87
C GLU A 60 8.35 -17.30 8.98
N ALA A 61 8.40 -18.36 8.17
CA ALA A 61 7.26 -18.81 7.36
C ALA A 61 6.12 -19.37 8.24
N GLU A 62 6.49 -20.05 9.33
CA GLU A 62 5.53 -20.59 10.29
C GLU A 62 4.68 -19.50 10.94
N ILE A 63 5.27 -18.34 11.29
CA ILE A 63 4.54 -17.18 11.85
C ILE A 63 3.39 -16.77 10.93
N TYR A 64 3.62 -16.71 9.63
CA TYR A 64 2.62 -16.25 8.67
C TYR A 64 1.50 -17.26 8.46
N ILE A 65 1.82 -18.55 8.38
CA ILE A 65 0.82 -19.61 8.24
C ILE A 65 -0.07 -19.66 9.49
N ILE A 66 0.54 -19.60 10.68
CA ILE A 66 -0.22 -19.52 11.94
C ILE A 66 -1.04 -18.23 11.99
N GLY A 67 -0.50 -17.12 11.47
CA GLY A 67 -1.22 -15.87 11.31
C GLY A 67 -2.50 -16.01 10.49
N VAL A 68 -2.44 -16.68 9.34
CA VAL A 68 -3.63 -16.96 8.51
C VAL A 68 -4.65 -17.77 9.29
N LEU A 69 -4.22 -18.84 9.98
CA LEU A 69 -5.10 -19.65 10.81
C LEU A 69 -5.77 -18.83 11.92
N ILE A 70 -5.01 -18.00 12.64
CA ILE A 70 -5.52 -17.12 13.69
C ILE A 70 -6.54 -16.14 13.11
N THR A 71 -6.28 -15.54 11.95
CA THR A 71 -7.23 -14.62 11.29
C THR A 71 -8.53 -15.32 10.95
N VAL A 72 -8.47 -16.50 10.32
CA VAL A 72 -9.66 -17.29 9.97
C VAL A 72 -10.45 -17.70 11.21
N TYR A 73 -9.78 -18.24 12.24
CA TYR A 73 -10.45 -18.64 13.47
C TYR A 73 -11.02 -17.45 14.25
N SER A 74 -10.39 -16.28 14.16
CA SER A 74 -10.91 -15.04 14.75
C SER A 74 -12.20 -14.59 14.06
N LEU A 75 -12.26 -14.65 12.72
CA LEU A 75 -13.48 -14.37 11.95
C LEU A 75 -14.61 -15.35 12.30
N LEU A 76 -14.31 -16.65 12.37
CA LEU A 76 -15.28 -17.67 12.78
C LEU A 76 -15.75 -17.47 14.22
N PHE A 77 -14.84 -17.13 15.13
CA PHE A 77 -15.19 -16.80 16.51
C PHE A 77 -16.20 -15.65 16.55
N VAL A 78 -15.91 -14.53 15.87
CA VAL A 78 -16.82 -13.38 15.78
C VAL A 78 -18.18 -13.77 15.19
N ALA A 79 -18.21 -14.55 14.10
CA ALA A 79 -19.46 -14.99 13.47
C ALA A 79 -20.33 -15.84 14.42
N THR A 80 -19.72 -16.61 15.30
CA THR A 80 -20.41 -17.52 16.23
C THR A 80 -20.77 -16.93 17.59
N ILE A 81 -20.34 -15.70 17.92
CA ILE A 81 -20.66 -15.02 19.21
C ILE A 81 -22.14 -15.15 19.62
N PRO A 82 -23.14 -14.89 18.75
CA PRO A 82 -24.55 -14.97 19.14
C PRO A 82 -25.07 -16.41 19.30
N TYR A 83 -24.28 -17.43 18.94
CA TYR A 83 -24.69 -18.84 18.91
C TYR A 83 -23.87 -19.65 19.91
N PHE A 84 -24.30 -19.66 21.17
CA PHE A 84 -23.63 -20.40 22.26
C PHE A 84 -23.41 -21.89 21.99
N SER A 85 -24.22 -22.51 21.13
CA SER A 85 -24.03 -23.92 20.73
C SER A 85 -22.80 -24.16 19.85
N LEU A 86 -22.37 -23.16 19.07
CA LEU A 86 -21.23 -23.25 18.15
C LEU A 86 -19.98 -22.53 18.67
N LEU A 87 -20.16 -21.53 19.53
CA LEU A 87 -19.08 -20.72 20.12
C LEU A 87 -17.94 -21.54 20.76
N PRO A 88 -18.18 -22.65 21.50
CA PRO A 88 -17.09 -23.43 22.09
C PRO A 88 -16.11 -23.98 21.05
N PHE A 89 -16.61 -24.35 19.86
CA PHE A 89 -15.77 -24.92 18.81
C PHE A 89 -14.89 -23.87 18.14
N SER A 90 -15.42 -22.69 17.83
CA SER A 90 -14.62 -21.58 17.29
C SER A 90 -13.60 -21.07 18.33
N ALA A 91 -14.00 -20.98 19.60
CA ALA A 91 -13.13 -20.58 20.71
C ALA A 91 -11.97 -21.57 20.92
N VAL A 92 -12.25 -22.88 20.96
CA VAL A 92 -11.20 -23.91 21.09
C VAL A 92 -10.25 -23.89 19.89
N SER A 93 -10.77 -23.68 18.67
CA SER A 93 -9.94 -23.55 17.47
C SER A 93 -8.96 -22.37 17.55
N LEU A 94 -9.45 -21.20 18.00
CA LEU A 94 -8.66 -19.99 18.17
C LEU A 94 -7.64 -20.12 19.32
N ILE A 95 -8.07 -20.55 20.50
CA ILE A 95 -7.22 -20.73 21.68
C ILE A 95 -6.12 -21.76 21.40
N SER A 96 -6.46 -22.87 20.74
CA SER A 96 -5.48 -23.90 20.39
C SER A 96 -4.46 -23.37 19.38
N SER A 97 -4.85 -22.51 18.45
CA SER A 97 -3.92 -21.89 17.49
C SER A 97 -2.99 -20.87 18.16
N LEU A 98 -3.48 -20.10 19.13
CA LEU A 98 -2.66 -19.22 19.96
C LEU A 98 -1.70 -20.01 20.87
N ALA A 99 -2.17 -21.11 21.44
CA ALA A 99 -1.34 -22.02 22.25
C ALA A 99 -0.26 -22.70 21.38
N TYR A 100 -0.61 -23.08 20.15
CA TYR A 100 0.32 -23.60 19.15
C TYR A 100 1.42 -22.55 18.84
N PHE A 101 1.03 -21.31 18.51
CA PHE A 101 1.96 -20.20 18.29
C PHE A 101 2.91 -19.98 19.47
N SER A 102 2.37 -19.95 20.69
CA SER A 102 3.13 -19.80 21.93
C SER A 102 4.19 -20.89 22.10
N ARG A 103 3.89 -22.12 21.71
CA ARG A 103 4.76 -23.29 21.92
C ARG A 103 5.79 -23.48 20.82
N THR A 104 5.48 -23.16 19.57
CA THR A 104 6.42 -23.35 18.44
C THR A 104 7.27 -22.12 18.21
N VAL A 105 6.63 -20.96 18.07
CA VAL A 105 7.32 -19.69 17.77
C VAL A 105 7.69 -18.94 19.04
N GLY A 106 6.86 -18.96 20.09
CA GLY A 106 7.10 -18.23 21.33
C GLY A 106 6.70 -16.75 21.29
N PHE A 107 6.29 -16.23 22.45
CA PHE A 107 5.88 -14.84 22.65
C PHE A 107 7.06 -13.91 22.93
N SER A 108 7.92 -13.70 21.93
CA SER A 108 8.88 -12.60 21.97
C SER A 108 8.22 -11.30 21.47
N ARG A 109 8.66 -10.14 21.96
CA ARG A 109 8.15 -8.83 21.48
C ARG A 109 8.22 -8.70 19.95
N ARG A 110 9.27 -9.25 19.33
CA ARG A 110 9.46 -9.26 17.88
C ARG A 110 8.42 -10.13 17.16
N THR A 111 8.24 -11.37 17.61
CA THR A 111 7.31 -12.33 16.97
C THR A 111 5.86 -11.88 17.12
N VAL A 112 5.49 -11.35 18.29
CA VAL A 112 4.14 -10.78 18.52
C VAL A 112 3.90 -9.56 17.65
N SER A 113 4.84 -8.61 17.61
CA SER A 113 4.70 -7.42 16.76
C SER A 113 4.57 -7.79 15.29
N LYS A 114 5.30 -8.82 14.83
CA LYS A 114 5.26 -9.30 13.45
C LYS A 114 3.95 -9.99 13.11
N LEU A 115 3.47 -10.87 14.00
CA LEU A 115 2.16 -11.52 13.87
C LEU A 115 1.02 -10.49 13.87
N ALA A 116 1.04 -9.54 14.81
CA ALA A 116 0.02 -8.49 14.90
C ALA A 116 0.03 -7.58 13.66
N ALA A 117 1.21 -7.21 13.16
CA ALA A 117 1.33 -6.45 11.91
C ALA A 117 0.76 -7.24 10.73
N PHE A 118 1.08 -8.53 10.60
CA PHE A 118 0.54 -9.38 9.55
C PHE A 118 -0.98 -9.49 9.61
N ILE A 119 -1.55 -9.78 10.80
CA ILE A 119 -3.01 -9.85 11.00
C ILE A 119 -3.67 -8.51 10.69
N GLY A 120 -3.06 -7.39 11.11
CA GLY A 120 -3.55 -6.05 10.81
C GLY A 120 -3.55 -5.75 9.31
N VAL A 121 -2.45 -6.07 8.61
CA VAL A 121 -2.32 -5.85 7.16
C VAL A 121 -3.30 -6.73 6.39
N ILE A 122 -3.41 -8.03 6.69
CA ILE A 122 -4.33 -8.91 5.96
C ILE A 122 -5.79 -8.49 6.17
N PHE A 123 -6.15 -8.06 7.38
CA PHE A 123 -7.50 -7.54 7.66
C PHE A 123 -7.76 -6.22 6.91
N ALA A 124 -6.79 -5.31 6.89
CA ALA A 124 -6.87 -4.09 6.09
C ALA A 124 -7.02 -4.41 4.59
N MET A 125 -6.29 -5.41 4.06
CA MET A 125 -6.43 -5.84 2.66
C MET A 125 -7.81 -6.42 2.36
N PHE A 126 -8.36 -7.25 3.25
CA PHE A 126 -9.73 -7.75 3.07
C PHE A 126 -10.77 -6.63 3.08
N ILE A 127 -10.62 -5.61 3.94
CA ILE A 127 -11.53 -4.45 3.98
C ILE A 127 -11.36 -3.56 2.74
N LEU A 128 -10.13 -3.12 2.44
CA LEU A 128 -9.84 -2.23 1.31
C LEU A 128 -10.18 -2.89 -0.03
N GLY A 129 -10.00 -4.20 -0.11
CA GLY A 129 -10.37 -5.01 -1.26
C GLY A 129 -11.87 -5.31 -1.37
N SER A 130 -12.72 -4.75 -0.49
CA SER A 130 -14.17 -5.02 -0.39
C SER A 130 -14.53 -6.51 -0.23
N SER A 131 -13.55 -7.33 0.15
CA SER A 131 -13.77 -8.75 0.41
C SER A 131 -14.45 -8.94 1.76
N LEU A 132 -14.10 -8.12 2.76
CA LEU A 132 -14.78 -8.07 4.05
C LEU A 132 -15.61 -6.79 4.14
N ARG A 133 -16.94 -6.94 4.21
CA ARG A 133 -17.91 -5.86 4.36
C ARG A 133 -18.57 -5.96 5.73
N MET A 134 -18.65 -4.85 6.45
CA MET A 134 -19.38 -4.78 7.72
C MET A 134 -20.85 -4.53 7.40
N ASP A 135 -21.55 -5.62 7.08
CA ASP A 135 -22.97 -5.62 6.74
C ASP A 135 -23.66 -6.80 7.44
N THR A 136 -24.96 -6.68 7.65
CA THR A 136 -25.73 -7.67 8.41
C THR A 136 -26.25 -8.77 7.49
N GLY A 137 -25.73 -9.99 7.65
CA GLY A 137 -26.30 -11.19 7.04
C GLY A 137 -27.62 -11.64 7.71
N PRO A 138 -28.27 -12.67 7.14
CA PRO A 138 -29.54 -13.18 7.64
C PRO A 138 -29.44 -13.64 9.11
N PRO A 139 -30.32 -13.16 10.01
CA PRO A 139 -30.18 -13.37 11.46
C PRO A 139 -30.50 -14.79 11.93
N SER A 140 -31.02 -15.66 11.05
CA SER A 140 -31.38 -17.05 11.36
C SER A 140 -30.20 -18.02 11.32
N TYR A 141 -29.10 -17.64 10.65
CA TYR A 141 -27.94 -18.50 10.45
C TYR A 141 -26.72 -17.94 11.17
N ALA A 142 -25.93 -18.83 11.77
CA ALA A 142 -24.60 -18.46 12.27
C ALA A 142 -23.66 -18.17 11.11
N MET A 143 -23.77 -18.99 10.08
CA MET A 143 -22.93 -18.93 8.90
C MET A 143 -23.78 -19.37 7.71
N ALA A 144 -23.83 -18.55 6.66
CA ALA A 144 -24.42 -18.95 5.40
C ALA A 144 -23.38 -18.79 4.28
N PHE A 145 -23.29 -19.80 3.42
CA PHE A 145 -22.40 -19.80 2.27
C PHE A 145 -23.23 -19.72 0.99
N GLY A 146 -23.06 -18.63 0.26
CA GLY A 146 -23.74 -18.36 -1.02
C GLY A 146 -22.74 -18.12 -2.14
N SER A 147 -23.20 -18.21 -3.39
CA SER A 147 -22.34 -18.01 -4.55
C SER A 147 -22.05 -16.52 -4.72
N ILE A 148 -20.83 -16.17 -5.13
CA ILE A 148 -20.52 -14.77 -5.47
C ILE A 148 -21.40 -14.24 -6.60
N TYR A 149 -21.89 -15.11 -7.49
CA TYR A 149 -22.77 -14.72 -8.59
C TYR A 149 -24.14 -14.24 -8.12
N ASP A 150 -24.56 -14.63 -6.91
CA ASP A 150 -25.84 -14.22 -6.32
C ASP A 150 -25.71 -12.93 -5.49
N ASP A 151 -24.49 -12.55 -5.15
CA ASP A 151 -24.17 -11.41 -4.28
C ASP A 151 -23.81 -10.12 -5.06
N VAL A 152 -23.63 -10.22 -6.39
CA VAL A 152 -23.14 -9.11 -7.21
C VAL A 152 -24.22 -8.57 -8.17
N LEU A 153 -24.63 -7.32 -7.93
CA LEU A 153 -25.48 -6.47 -8.79
C LEU A 153 -24.72 -6.05 -10.09
N PRO A 154 -25.39 -5.51 -11.15
CA PRO A 154 -25.28 -5.94 -12.56
C PRO A 154 -23.94 -5.76 -13.30
N GLY A 155 -22.85 -5.35 -12.64
CA GLY A 155 -21.51 -5.17 -13.21
C GLY A 155 -20.71 -6.46 -13.45
N GLY A 156 -21.25 -7.62 -13.08
CA GLY A 156 -20.57 -8.91 -13.18
C GLY A 156 -19.61 -9.20 -12.01
N VAL A 157 -19.12 -10.43 -11.92
CA VAL A 157 -18.17 -10.85 -10.87
C VAL A 157 -16.73 -10.46 -11.27
N PRO A 158 -15.94 -9.80 -10.41
CA PRO A 158 -14.55 -9.51 -10.71
C PRO A 158 -13.75 -10.80 -10.97
N LEU A 159 -12.79 -10.76 -11.89
CA LEU A 159 -11.95 -11.93 -12.21
C LEU A 159 -11.32 -12.58 -10.96
N MET A 160 -10.83 -11.75 -10.05
CA MET A 160 -10.20 -12.21 -8.81
C MET A 160 -11.20 -12.94 -7.89
N PHE A 161 -12.49 -12.72 -8.05
CA PHE A 161 -13.58 -13.39 -7.35
C PHE A 161 -14.26 -14.50 -8.16
N THR A 162 -13.74 -14.87 -9.34
CA THR A 162 -14.31 -15.97 -10.13
C THR A 162 -14.33 -17.26 -9.31
N ASP A 163 -15.45 -17.99 -9.35
CA ASP A 163 -15.73 -19.14 -8.48
C ASP A 163 -15.62 -18.84 -6.98
N GLY A 164 -15.86 -17.59 -6.60
CA GLY A 164 -15.84 -17.13 -5.22
C GLY A 164 -17.06 -17.60 -4.42
N ILE A 165 -16.84 -17.74 -3.11
CA ILE A 165 -17.86 -18.06 -2.12
C ILE A 165 -18.07 -16.82 -1.26
N VAL A 166 -19.33 -16.52 -0.94
CA VAL A 166 -19.69 -15.45 -0.02
C VAL A 166 -20.12 -16.06 1.29
N PHE A 167 -19.36 -15.73 2.33
CA PHE A 167 -19.62 -16.10 3.71
C PHE A 167 -20.41 -14.99 4.40
N TYR A 168 -21.69 -15.22 4.65
CA TYR A 168 -22.55 -14.33 5.40
C TYR A 168 -22.54 -14.70 6.88
N SER A 169 -22.29 -13.69 7.71
CA SER A 169 -22.50 -13.75 9.15
C SER A 169 -23.39 -12.59 9.60
N ARG A 170 -23.81 -12.60 10.87
CA ARG A 170 -24.62 -11.52 11.42
C ARG A 170 -23.92 -10.15 11.46
N TYR A 171 -22.58 -10.13 11.51
CA TYR A 171 -21.81 -8.90 11.71
C TYR A 171 -21.04 -8.44 10.47
N PHE A 172 -20.75 -9.38 9.57
CA PHE A 172 -19.97 -9.11 8.38
C PHE A 172 -20.29 -10.11 7.26
N ILE A 173 -20.01 -9.69 6.04
CA ILE A 173 -20.06 -10.50 4.83
C ILE A 173 -18.62 -10.60 4.32
N LEU A 174 -18.15 -11.83 4.11
CA LEU A 174 -16.81 -12.10 3.61
C LEU A 174 -16.90 -12.84 2.26
N SER A 175 -16.58 -12.14 1.18
CA SER A 175 -16.38 -12.74 -0.14
C SER A 175 -14.95 -13.30 -0.21
N VAL A 176 -14.81 -14.58 -0.53
CA VAL A 176 -13.51 -15.25 -0.67
C VAL A 176 -13.42 -16.01 -1.96
N SER A 177 -12.22 -16.04 -2.53
CA SER A 177 -11.84 -16.90 -3.64
C SER A 177 -10.40 -17.37 -3.43
N VAL A 178 -10.01 -18.48 -4.05
CA VAL A 178 -8.63 -18.98 -3.98
C VAL A 178 -7.62 -17.92 -4.46
N PRO A 179 -7.85 -17.20 -5.59
CA PRO A 179 -6.94 -16.14 -6.03
C PRO A 179 -6.78 -15.01 -5.01
N ILE A 180 -7.87 -14.52 -4.41
CA ILE A 180 -7.82 -13.39 -3.47
C ILE A 180 -7.14 -13.78 -2.17
N VAL A 181 -7.50 -14.94 -1.59
CA VAL A 181 -6.88 -15.41 -0.36
C VAL A 181 -5.38 -15.60 -0.57
N THR A 182 -4.97 -16.17 -1.70
CA THR A 182 -3.55 -16.37 -2.04
C THR A 182 -2.84 -15.03 -2.22
N LEU A 183 -3.38 -14.14 -3.05
CA LEU A 183 -2.79 -12.83 -3.33
C LEU A 183 -2.66 -12.00 -2.05
N PHE A 184 -3.74 -11.86 -1.27
CA PHE A 184 -3.73 -11.04 -0.06
C PHE A 184 -2.81 -11.63 1.01
N THR A 185 -2.72 -12.96 1.11
CA THR A 185 -1.76 -13.59 2.02
C THR A 185 -0.32 -13.26 1.60
N VAL A 186 0.03 -13.48 0.32
CA VAL A 186 1.39 -13.22 -0.18
C VAL A 186 1.76 -11.74 -0.04
N LEU A 187 0.87 -10.82 -0.43
CA LEU A 187 1.08 -9.39 -0.27
C LEU A 187 1.24 -9.01 1.20
N SER A 188 0.43 -9.56 2.10
CA SER A 188 0.52 -9.29 3.53
C SER A 188 1.85 -9.78 4.12
N VAL A 189 2.37 -10.92 3.65
CA VAL A 189 3.70 -11.41 4.03
C VAL A 189 4.78 -10.42 3.57
N VAL A 190 4.79 -10.07 2.29
CA VAL A 190 5.78 -9.15 1.68
C VAL A 190 5.75 -7.78 2.35
N LEU A 191 4.56 -7.22 2.58
CA LEU A 191 4.41 -5.92 3.24
C LEU A 191 4.87 -5.95 4.70
N THR A 192 4.57 -7.03 5.42
CA THR A 192 5.01 -7.20 6.80
C THR A 192 6.53 -7.32 6.88
N GLU A 193 7.16 -8.07 5.97
CA GLU A 193 8.62 -8.16 5.90
C GLU A 193 9.25 -6.83 5.52
N ASN A 194 8.73 -6.15 4.48
CA ASN A 194 9.21 -4.83 4.07
C ASN A 194 9.14 -3.83 5.23
N TYR A 195 8.01 -3.79 5.95
CA TYR A 195 7.87 -2.97 7.15
C TYR A 195 8.94 -3.32 8.18
N TYR A 196 9.09 -4.60 8.52
CA TYR A 196 10.06 -5.03 9.53
C TYR A 196 11.51 -4.70 9.12
N LEU A 197 11.88 -4.91 7.85
CA LEU A 197 13.22 -4.64 7.33
C LEU A 197 13.52 -3.15 7.28
N ILE A 198 12.55 -2.31 6.88
CA ILE A 198 12.67 -0.85 6.91
C ILE A 198 12.84 -0.40 8.36
N PHE A 199 11.96 -0.80 9.28
CA PHE A 199 12.09 -0.44 10.70
C PHE A 199 13.40 -0.94 11.33
N LYS A 200 13.87 -2.13 10.95
CA LYS A 200 15.18 -2.64 11.39
C LYS A 200 16.31 -1.76 10.87
N LEU A 201 16.34 -1.44 9.57
CA LEU A 201 17.33 -0.55 8.98
C LEU A 201 17.38 0.81 9.70
N LEU A 202 16.23 1.30 10.14
CA LEU A 202 16.06 2.60 10.78
C LEU A 202 16.38 2.61 12.28
N SER A 203 16.04 1.53 13.00
CA SER A 203 16.28 1.38 14.45
C SER A 203 17.74 1.17 14.82
N PHE A 204 18.57 0.62 13.92
CA PHE A 204 20.03 0.56 14.09
C PHE A 204 20.70 1.95 14.18
N LYS A 205 19.97 3.05 13.88
CA LYS A 205 20.50 4.42 13.77
C LYS A 205 20.06 5.37 14.91
N GLY A 206 20.14 4.97 16.19
CA GLY A 206 20.13 5.86 17.38
C GLY A 206 18.96 6.85 17.54
N SER A 207 18.23 6.74 18.66
CA SER A 207 17.10 7.60 19.04
C SER A 207 17.51 9.07 19.17
N GLY A 208 16.78 10.00 18.52
CA GLY A 208 16.88 11.41 18.93
C GLY A 208 16.60 12.52 17.92
N SER A 209 15.99 12.29 16.75
CA SER A 209 15.58 13.42 15.92
C SER A 209 14.25 13.20 15.22
N VAL A 210 13.32 14.13 15.44
CA VAL A 210 11.99 14.22 14.79
C VAL A 210 12.12 14.15 13.26
N ARG A 211 13.20 14.71 12.69
CA ARG A 211 13.51 14.65 11.25
C ARG A 211 13.73 13.21 10.76
N LYS A 212 14.33 12.34 11.58
CA LYS A 212 14.46 10.90 11.27
C LYS A 212 13.11 10.21 11.36
N THR A 213 12.30 10.49 12.37
CA THR A 213 10.97 9.87 12.51
C THR A 213 10.04 10.21 11.35
N VAL A 214 10.05 11.47 10.87
CA VAL A 214 9.27 11.90 9.70
C VAL A 214 9.79 11.24 8.42
N SER A 215 11.12 11.18 8.23
CA SER A 215 11.69 10.47 7.07
C SER A 215 11.33 9.00 7.05
N ASN A 216 11.42 8.36 8.21
CA ASN A 216 11.07 6.95 8.40
C ASN A 216 9.59 6.69 8.12
N ALA A 217 8.71 7.60 8.57
CA ALA A 217 7.29 7.50 8.31
C ALA A 217 6.97 7.66 6.81
N VAL A 218 7.55 8.64 6.13
CA VAL A 218 7.31 8.90 4.70
C VAL A 218 7.82 7.75 3.82
N THR A 219 8.97 7.16 4.16
CA THR A 219 9.49 5.97 3.45
C THR A 219 8.63 4.73 3.65
N VAL A 220 8.10 4.53 4.86
CA VAL A 220 7.15 3.44 5.12
C VAL A 220 5.82 3.68 4.39
N LEU A 221 5.31 4.91 4.38
CA LEU A 221 4.08 5.28 3.67
C LEU A 221 4.22 5.10 2.15
N SER A 222 5.38 5.40 1.57
CA SER A 222 5.62 5.24 0.13
C SER A 222 5.57 3.76 -0.30
N CYS A 223 6.11 2.85 0.51
CA CYS A 223 5.95 1.40 0.27
C CYS A 223 4.50 0.91 0.49
N GLN A 224 3.74 1.57 1.36
CA GLN A 224 2.31 1.26 1.54
C GLN A 224 1.50 1.61 0.29
N CYS A 225 1.85 2.64 -0.48
CA CYS A 225 1.21 2.94 -1.75
C CYS A 225 1.27 1.73 -2.71
N GLU A 226 2.41 1.06 -2.81
CA GLU A 226 2.60 -0.13 -3.65
C GLU A 226 1.76 -1.32 -3.14
N GLY A 227 1.68 -1.48 -1.82
CA GLY A 227 0.85 -2.50 -1.17
C GLY A 227 -0.65 -2.29 -1.35
N ILE A 228 -1.12 -1.07 -1.15
CA ILE A 228 -2.51 -0.64 -1.33
C ILE A 228 -2.89 -0.75 -2.82
N THR A 229 -1.95 -0.44 -3.72
CA THR A 229 -2.15 -0.65 -5.16
C THR A 229 -2.41 -2.11 -5.50
N ALA A 230 -1.60 -3.02 -4.97
CA ALA A 230 -1.73 -4.43 -5.26
C ALA A 230 -3.01 -5.06 -4.69
N SER A 231 -3.71 -4.40 -3.75
CA SER A 231 -4.92 -4.93 -3.11
C SER A 231 -6.25 -4.41 -3.67
N PHE A 232 -6.26 -3.28 -4.38
CA PHE A 232 -7.46 -2.77 -5.07
C PHE A 232 -8.17 -3.67 -6.10
N PRO A 233 -7.51 -4.60 -6.81
CA PRO A 233 -8.12 -5.34 -7.93
C PRO A 233 -9.31 -6.22 -7.57
N SER A 234 -9.44 -6.61 -6.29
CA SER A 234 -10.58 -7.41 -5.88
C SER A 234 -11.88 -6.61 -5.96
N ALA A 235 -11.87 -5.31 -5.64
CA ALA A 235 -13.09 -4.52 -5.48
C ALA A 235 -13.79 -4.11 -6.80
N ILE A 236 -13.17 -4.28 -7.97
CA ILE A 236 -13.66 -3.66 -9.22
C ILE A 236 -13.88 -4.71 -10.30
N ALA A 237 -15.15 -5.07 -10.52
CA ALA A 237 -15.57 -5.99 -11.57
C ALA A 237 -15.62 -5.36 -12.97
N ALA A 238 -15.75 -4.03 -13.07
CA ALA A 238 -16.37 -3.44 -14.25
C ALA A 238 -15.46 -2.63 -15.19
N ILE A 239 -14.24 -2.20 -14.80
CA ILE A 239 -13.59 -1.07 -15.51
C ILE A 239 -12.14 -1.37 -15.95
N LEU A 240 -12.00 -2.27 -16.93
CA LEU A 240 -10.77 -2.62 -17.68
C LEU A 240 -9.80 -3.58 -16.98
N PHE A 241 -10.09 -4.87 -17.10
CA PHE A 241 -9.13 -5.97 -16.86
C PHE A 241 -7.77 -5.75 -17.55
N THR A 242 -7.75 -5.06 -18.69
CA THR A 242 -6.52 -4.77 -19.46
C THR A 242 -5.61 -3.73 -18.80
N ALA A 243 -6.14 -2.80 -18.01
CA ALA A 243 -5.35 -1.72 -17.41
C ALA A 243 -4.92 -2.05 -15.97
N ILE A 244 -5.74 -2.80 -15.23
CA ILE A 244 -5.47 -3.11 -13.82
C ILE A 244 -4.38 -4.18 -13.69
N ILE A 245 -4.40 -5.24 -14.49
CA ILE A 245 -3.42 -6.34 -14.39
C ILE A 245 -1.96 -5.84 -14.51
N PRO A 246 -1.60 -5.02 -15.53
CA PRO A 246 -0.27 -4.42 -15.62
C PRO A 246 0.11 -3.67 -14.34
N LEU A 247 -0.81 -2.89 -13.79
CA LEU A 247 -0.56 -2.02 -12.65
C LEU A 247 -0.36 -2.81 -11.34
N ILE A 248 -1.09 -3.92 -11.15
CA ILE A 248 -0.83 -4.89 -10.08
C ILE A 248 0.55 -5.51 -10.26
N SER A 249 0.82 -6.01 -11.46
CA SER A 249 2.06 -6.74 -11.73
C SER A 249 3.26 -5.82 -11.50
N GLU A 250 3.17 -4.57 -11.93
CA GLU A 250 4.14 -3.52 -11.68
C GLU A 250 4.34 -3.27 -10.19
N SER A 251 3.26 -3.15 -9.41
CA SER A 251 3.34 -2.90 -7.97
C SER A 251 3.93 -4.09 -7.20
N ILE A 252 3.58 -5.32 -7.56
CA ILE A 252 4.19 -6.53 -7.01
C ILE A 252 5.69 -6.58 -7.35
N VAL A 253 6.05 -6.29 -8.60
CA VAL A 253 7.44 -6.26 -9.04
C VAL A 253 8.23 -5.21 -8.25
N PHE A 254 7.68 -4.01 -8.04
CA PHE A 254 8.31 -2.96 -7.24
C PHE A 254 8.47 -3.35 -5.78
N LEU A 255 7.46 -3.96 -5.15
CA LEU A 255 7.55 -4.47 -3.79
C LEU A 255 8.65 -5.52 -3.63
N LEU A 256 8.71 -6.49 -4.55
CA LEU A 256 9.74 -7.53 -4.55
C LEU A 256 11.13 -6.94 -4.80
N LEU A 257 11.25 -5.97 -5.70
CA LEU A 257 12.53 -5.34 -6.02
C LEU A 257 13.02 -4.52 -4.82
N THR A 258 12.15 -3.80 -4.13
CA THR A 258 12.46 -3.10 -2.87
C THR A 258 12.98 -4.07 -1.81
N ASP A 259 12.31 -5.22 -1.62
CA ASP A 259 12.76 -6.25 -0.68
C ASP A 259 14.16 -6.80 -1.04
N ILE A 260 14.37 -7.14 -2.32
CA ILE A 260 15.67 -7.61 -2.81
C ILE A 260 16.76 -6.56 -2.56
N LEU A 261 16.48 -5.28 -2.81
CA LEU A 261 17.42 -4.19 -2.57
C LEU A 261 17.74 -4.02 -1.08
N LEU A 262 16.73 -4.12 -0.21
CA LEU A 262 16.91 -4.07 1.24
C LEU A 262 17.80 -5.20 1.75
N ILE A 263 17.51 -6.45 1.39
CA ILE A 263 18.22 -7.64 1.87
C ILE A 263 19.63 -7.74 1.29
N LYS A 264 19.78 -7.59 -0.03
CA LYS A 264 21.07 -7.83 -0.70
C LYS A 264 22.03 -6.65 -0.58
N PHE A 265 21.53 -5.42 -0.56
CA PHE A 265 22.36 -4.21 -0.64
C PHE A 265 22.26 -3.37 0.62
N TYR A 266 21.09 -2.82 0.94
CA TYR A 266 20.97 -1.77 1.95
C TYR A 266 21.29 -2.24 3.37
N LEU A 267 20.85 -3.43 3.78
CA LEU A 267 21.20 -3.98 5.09
C LEU A 267 22.68 -4.34 5.21
N LYS A 268 23.31 -4.74 4.10
CA LYS A 268 24.75 -5.03 4.02
C LYS A 268 25.62 -3.78 3.82
N GLY A 269 25.01 -2.60 3.71
CA GLY A 269 25.73 -1.35 3.47
C GLY A 269 26.35 -1.19 2.10
N LYS A 270 25.93 -2.01 1.14
CA LYS A 270 26.39 -1.91 -0.24
C LYS A 270 25.49 -0.94 -1.00
N ARG A 271 26.10 -0.17 -1.90
CA ARG A 271 25.41 0.75 -2.81
C ARG A 271 24.95 0.04 -4.07
N VAL A 272 23.82 0.50 -4.59
CA VAL A 272 23.32 0.08 -5.89
C VAL A 272 23.81 1.09 -6.92
N ARG A 273 24.81 0.71 -7.72
CA ARG A 273 25.44 1.60 -8.72
C ARG A 273 24.44 2.15 -9.74
N LEU A 274 23.40 1.38 -10.07
CA LEU A 274 22.36 1.80 -11.00
C LEU A 274 21.60 3.04 -10.47
N LEU A 275 21.19 3.01 -9.20
CA LEU A 275 20.47 4.13 -8.58
C LEU A 275 21.37 5.37 -8.45
N ASP A 276 22.65 5.19 -8.11
CA ASP A 276 23.63 6.27 -8.09
C ASP A 276 23.81 6.88 -9.49
N SER A 277 23.82 6.05 -10.54
CA SER A 277 23.92 6.51 -11.93
C SER A 277 22.71 7.32 -12.36
N ILE A 278 21.50 6.86 -12.02
CA ILE A 278 20.25 7.58 -12.30
C ILE A 278 20.22 8.92 -11.58
N TRP A 279 20.61 8.96 -10.31
CA TRP A 279 20.68 10.22 -9.57
C TRP A 279 21.67 11.22 -10.20
N LYS A 280 22.82 10.75 -10.67
CA LYS A 280 23.82 11.58 -11.37
C LYS A 280 23.33 12.14 -12.70
N VAL A 281 22.28 11.58 -13.31
CA VAL A 281 21.66 12.17 -14.51
C VAL A 281 21.18 13.60 -14.20
N THR A 282 20.75 13.90 -12.97
CA THR A 282 20.35 15.25 -12.56
C THR A 282 21.49 16.29 -12.66
N GLU A 283 22.74 15.84 -12.67
CA GLU A 283 23.94 16.70 -12.84
C GLU A 283 24.40 16.75 -14.31
N SER A 284 23.84 15.91 -15.19
CA SER A 284 24.23 15.83 -16.60
C SER A 284 23.70 16.99 -17.44
N GLY A 285 24.37 17.27 -18.56
CA GLY A 285 23.90 18.22 -19.57
C GLY A 285 22.54 17.84 -20.17
N TRP A 286 22.19 16.55 -20.18
CA TRP A 286 20.89 16.06 -20.67
C TRP A 286 19.72 16.51 -19.80
N PHE A 287 19.89 16.50 -18.47
CA PHE A 287 18.86 17.00 -17.56
C PHE A 287 18.64 18.51 -17.73
N MET A 288 19.72 19.26 -17.92
CA MET A 288 19.65 20.68 -18.30
C MET A 288 18.91 20.92 -19.60
N PHE A 289 19.22 20.15 -20.63
CA PHE A 289 18.54 20.23 -21.92
C PHE A 289 17.04 19.93 -21.79
N SER A 290 16.67 18.90 -21.01
CA SER A 290 15.28 18.59 -20.71
C SER A 290 14.56 19.74 -19.98
N MET A 291 15.22 20.40 -19.02
CA MET A 291 14.64 21.56 -18.32
C MET A 291 14.40 22.71 -19.30
N ILE A 292 15.37 23.04 -20.17
CA ILE A 292 15.24 24.12 -21.15
C ILE A 292 14.12 23.81 -22.15
N ILE A 293 14.04 22.59 -22.68
CA ILE A 293 12.94 22.19 -23.56
C ILE A 293 11.60 22.35 -22.86
N SER A 294 11.48 21.90 -21.62
CA SER A 294 10.22 22.00 -20.87
C SER A 294 9.79 23.45 -20.66
N LEU A 295 10.73 24.40 -20.53
CA LEU A 295 10.41 25.82 -20.41
C LEU A 295 9.72 26.39 -21.66
N ILE A 296 9.98 25.80 -22.83
CA ILE A 296 9.34 26.20 -24.09
C ILE A 296 8.08 25.37 -24.33
N ALA A 297 8.16 24.05 -24.12
CA ALA A 297 7.09 23.12 -24.44
C ALA A 297 5.86 23.28 -23.54
N VAL A 298 6.02 23.52 -22.24
CA VAL A 298 4.89 23.59 -21.30
C VAL A 298 3.99 24.80 -21.56
N PRO A 299 4.50 26.04 -21.75
CA PRO A 299 3.67 27.17 -22.14
C PRO A 299 2.96 26.94 -23.49
N VAL A 300 3.67 26.43 -24.50
CA VAL A 300 3.08 26.14 -25.82
C VAL A 300 1.95 25.12 -25.71
N TYR A 301 2.16 24.04 -24.97
CA TYR A 301 1.14 23.02 -24.72
C TYR A 301 -0.07 23.61 -23.98
N SER A 302 0.15 24.45 -22.96
CA SER A 302 -0.94 25.10 -22.23
C SER A 302 -1.74 26.07 -23.12
N THR A 303 -1.08 26.84 -23.97
CA THR A 303 -1.76 27.72 -24.93
C THR A 303 -2.57 26.91 -25.93
N TYR A 304 -2.02 25.80 -26.42
CA TYR A 304 -2.71 24.88 -27.32
C TYR A 304 -3.97 24.27 -26.67
N VAL A 305 -3.87 23.84 -25.40
CA VAL A 305 -5.01 23.32 -24.62
C VAL A 305 -6.12 24.36 -24.49
N VAL A 306 -5.77 25.60 -24.13
CA VAL A 306 -6.75 26.70 -23.98
C VAL A 306 -7.37 27.06 -25.33
N TYR A 307 -6.57 27.12 -26.40
CA TYR A 307 -7.04 27.47 -27.74
C TYR A 307 -8.06 26.46 -28.27
N LEU A 308 -7.81 25.15 -28.07
CA LEU A 308 -8.72 24.09 -28.49
C LEU A 308 -9.80 23.75 -27.46
N SER A 309 -9.88 24.49 -26.35
CA SER A 309 -10.82 24.24 -25.25
C SER A 309 -10.74 22.81 -24.67
N LEU A 310 -9.53 22.22 -24.63
CA LEU A 310 -9.30 20.85 -24.14
C LEU A 310 -9.29 20.74 -22.61
N GLN A 311 -9.49 21.84 -21.87
CA GLN A 311 -9.58 21.84 -20.41
C GLN A 311 -10.77 21.03 -19.85
N SER A 312 -11.75 20.69 -20.69
CA SER A 312 -12.88 19.82 -20.36
C SER A 312 -12.52 18.32 -20.28
N ASN A 313 -11.28 17.95 -20.61
CA ASN A 313 -10.77 16.60 -20.39
C ASN A 313 -9.96 16.57 -19.09
N LEU A 314 -10.34 15.73 -18.12
CA LEU A 314 -9.68 15.67 -16.82
C LEU A 314 -8.19 15.34 -16.91
N ALA A 315 -7.79 14.42 -17.79
CA ALA A 315 -6.38 14.06 -17.95
C ALA A 315 -5.56 15.24 -18.49
N VAL A 316 -6.13 16.01 -19.43
CA VAL A 316 -5.49 17.23 -19.96
C VAL A 316 -5.42 18.30 -18.88
N PHE A 317 -6.54 18.58 -18.20
CA PHE A 317 -6.62 19.52 -17.07
C PHE A 317 -5.53 19.25 -16.03
N SER A 318 -5.43 18.00 -15.57
CA SER A 318 -4.44 17.57 -14.60
C SER A 318 -3.01 17.59 -15.15
N SER A 319 -2.80 17.21 -16.41
CA SER A 319 -1.48 17.25 -17.05
C SER A 319 -0.93 18.66 -17.08
N VAL A 320 -1.74 19.66 -17.45
CA VAL A 320 -1.33 21.07 -17.47
C VAL A 320 -1.00 21.54 -16.06
N ASN A 321 -1.84 21.20 -15.07
CA ASN A 321 -1.59 21.56 -13.68
C ASN A 321 -0.23 20.99 -13.17
N ILE A 322 0.01 19.70 -13.39
CA ILE A 322 1.26 19.02 -12.97
C ILE A 322 2.47 19.55 -13.74
N LEU A 323 2.35 19.74 -15.06
CA LEU A 323 3.44 20.27 -15.88
C LEU A 323 3.81 21.70 -15.49
N MET A 324 2.83 22.55 -15.18
CA MET A 324 3.06 23.91 -14.68
C MET A 324 3.75 23.91 -13.31
N PHE A 325 3.39 22.98 -12.43
CA PHE A 325 4.09 22.77 -11.17
C PHE A 325 5.55 22.35 -11.37
N VAL A 326 5.81 21.36 -12.23
CA VAL A 326 7.18 20.91 -12.56
C VAL A 326 7.97 22.03 -13.25
N TYR A 327 7.34 22.80 -14.13
CA TYR A 327 7.92 23.98 -14.76
C TYR A 327 8.42 24.97 -13.71
N GLY A 328 7.61 25.29 -12.69
CA GLY A 328 8.02 26.18 -11.60
C GLY A 328 9.25 25.68 -10.84
N ILE A 329 9.36 24.36 -10.60
CA ILE A 329 10.55 23.74 -9.99
C ILE A 329 11.77 23.96 -10.87
N PHE A 330 11.65 23.71 -12.18
CA PHE A 330 12.74 23.89 -13.13
C PHE A 330 13.22 25.33 -13.28
N VAL A 331 12.30 26.30 -13.22
CA VAL A 331 12.66 27.74 -13.20
C VAL A 331 13.60 28.04 -12.04
N VAL A 332 13.27 27.60 -10.82
CA VAL A 332 14.15 27.84 -9.65
C VAL A 332 15.50 27.15 -9.80
N TYR A 333 15.51 25.94 -10.37
CA TYR A 333 16.74 25.21 -10.63
C TYR A 333 17.68 25.95 -11.58
N LEU A 334 17.15 26.50 -12.67
CA LEU A 334 17.91 27.26 -13.65
C LEU A 334 18.36 28.62 -13.09
N VAL A 335 17.47 29.35 -12.41
CA VAL A 335 17.81 30.62 -11.76
C VAL A 335 18.92 30.42 -10.74
N ASN A 336 18.84 29.40 -9.89
CA ASN A 336 19.87 29.13 -8.88
C ASN A 336 21.21 28.64 -9.48
N ARG A 337 21.22 28.17 -10.73
CA ARG A 337 22.46 27.85 -11.45
C ARG A 337 23.16 29.12 -11.92
N VAL A 338 22.40 30.14 -12.33
CA VAL A 338 22.93 31.45 -12.76
C VAL A 338 23.29 32.33 -11.54
N LEU A 339 22.42 32.32 -10.52
CA LEU A 339 22.54 33.12 -9.30
C LEU A 339 22.52 32.19 -8.07
N PRO A 340 23.66 31.61 -7.68
CA PRO A 340 23.71 30.65 -6.58
C PRO A 340 23.43 31.32 -5.23
N VAL A 341 22.23 31.12 -4.69
CA VAL A 341 21.84 31.61 -3.36
C VAL A 341 22.19 30.55 -2.31
N LYS A 342 23.26 30.78 -1.55
CA LYS A 342 23.76 29.86 -0.50
C LYS A 342 23.09 30.04 0.88
N ARG A 343 21.83 30.46 0.94
CA ARG A 343 21.16 30.72 2.23
C ARG A 343 20.45 29.45 2.72
N LYS A 344 20.83 28.96 3.90
CA LYS A 344 20.10 27.88 4.59
C LYS A 344 18.72 28.42 4.98
N MET A 345 17.66 27.70 4.61
CA MET A 345 16.29 28.06 5.00
C MET A 345 15.99 27.59 6.44
N PRO A 346 15.30 28.40 7.27
CA PRO A 346 14.83 27.94 8.56
C PRO A 346 13.74 26.86 8.39
N VAL A 347 13.66 25.94 9.36
CA VAL A 347 12.74 24.78 9.31
C VAL A 347 11.27 25.21 9.22
N VAL A 348 10.87 26.23 9.97
CA VAL A 348 9.50 26.77 9.95
C VAL A 348 9.11 27.27 8.56
N LEU A 349 10.01 28.01 7.90
CA LEU A 349 9.79 28.50 6.54
C LEU A 349 9.69 27.33 5.55
N THR A 350 10.50 26.29 5.73
CA THR A 350 10.40 25.08 4.90
C THR A 350 9.01 24.45 4.99
N TYR A 351 8.50 24.22 6.20
CA TYR A 351 7.16 23.65 6.37
C TYR A 351 6.06 24.54 5.80
N LEU A 352 6.15 25.85 6.00
CA LEU A 352 5.20 26.81 5.43
C LEU A 352 5.20 26.76 3.90
N LEU A 353 6.38 26.77 3.27
CA LEU A 353 6.51 26.70 1.82
C LEU A 353 5.98 25.38 1.26
N VAL A 354 6.26 24.27 1.95
CA VAL A 354 5.72 22.95 1.57
C VAL A 354 4.19 22.94 1.64
N ALA A 355 3.61 23.47 2.73
CA ALA A 355 2.16 23.54 2.90
C ALA A 355 1.51 24.42 1.82
N LEU A 356 2.03 25.62 1.59
CA LEU A 356 1.51 26.54 0.56
C LEU A 356 1.64 25.96 -0.86
N SER A 357 2.78 25.35 -1.17
CA SER A 357 3.03 24.67 -2.44
C SER A 357 2.02 23.52 -2.66
N SER A 358 1.78 22.72 -1.61
CA SER A 358 0.82 21.61 -1.64
C SER A 358 -0.62 22.12 -1.83
N ILE A 359 -1.02 23.13 -1.06
CA ILE A 359 -2.36 23.73 -1.17
C ILE A 359 -2.57 24.30 -2.57
N GLY A 360 -1.64 25.12 -3.06
CA GLY A 360 -1.76 25.74 -4.38
C GLY A 360 -1.79 24.73 -5.53
N MET A 361 -1.17 23.55 -5.38
CA MET A 361 -1.25 22.47 -6.35
C MET A 361 -2.58 21.72 -6.31
N PHE A 362 -3.06 21.36 -5.10
CA PHE A 362 -4.19 20.44 -4.94
C PHE A 362 -5.56 21.11 -4.81
N ILE A 363 -5.62 22.42 -4.54
CA ILE A 363 -6.88 23.17 -4.40
C ILE A 363 -7.77 23.06 -5.66
N TRP A 364 -7.17 22.90 -6.84
CA TRP A 364 -7.85 22.80 -8.13
C TRP A 364 -8.64 21.49 -8.33
N TYR A 365 -8.39 20.49 -7.48
CA TYR A 365 -9.11 19.22 -7.47
C TYR A 365 -10.36 19.26 -6.56
N VAL A 366 -10.62 20.37 -5.87
CA VAL A 366 -11.87 20.54 -5.12
C VAL A 366 -13.01 20.79 -6.10
N PRO A 367 -14.10 19.99 -6.10
CA PRO A 367 -15.15 20.08 -7.13
C PRO A 367 -15.72 21.48 -7.38
N GLN A 368 -15.89 22.27 -6.30
CA GLN A 368 -16.39 23.65 -6.36
C GLN A 368 -15.45 24.62 -7.10
N ILE A 369 -14.16 24.31 -7.15
CA ILE A 369 -13.13 25.12 -7.82
C ILE A 369 -12.87 24.57 -9.22
N THR A 370 -12.95 23.25 -9.40
CA THR A 370 -12.79 22.61 -10.71
C THR A 370 -13.81 23.11 -11.72
N LEU A 371 -15.09 23.21 -11.32
CA LEU A 371 -16.19 23.66 -12.18
C LEU A 371 -15.93 25.01 -12.91
N PRO A 372 -15.65 26.13 -12.20
CA PRO A 372 -15.37 27.40 -12.86
C PRO A 372 -14.05 27.37 -13.65
N THR A 373 -13.10 26.51 -13.27
CA THR A 373 -11.81 26.38 -13.96
C THR A 373 -11.98 25.71 -15.32
N VAL A 374 -12.85 24.72 -15.44
CA VAL A 374 -13.15 24.06 -16.73
C VAL A 374 -13.93 24.97 -17.66
N ASN A 375 -14.87 25.74 -17.11
CA ASN A 375 -15.79 26.57 -17.88
C ASN A 375 -15.23 27.94 -18.29
N SER A 376 -14.12 28.39 -17.69
CA SER A 376 -13.51 29.69 -17.98
C SER A 376 -12.02 29.56 -18.25
N SER A 377 -11.60 29.88 -19.48
CA SER A 377 -10.19 29.91 -19.89
C SER A 377 -9.34 30.87 -19.04
N LEU A 378 -9.94 31.93 -18.51
CA LEU A 378 -9.26 32.87 -17.62
C LEU A 378 -8.95 32.18 -16.28
N VAL A 379 -9.92 31.50 -15.68
CA VAL A 379 -9.73 30.78 -14.41
C VAL A 379 -8.74 29.62 -14.60
N PHE A 380 -8.82 28.91 -15.73
CA PHE A 380 -7.82 27.90 -16.11
C PHE A 380 -6.40 28.47 -16.22
N SER A 381 -6.26 29.68 -16.76
CA SER A 381 -4.96 30.36 -16.82
C SER A 381 -4.46 30.76 -15.43
N VAL A 382 -5.35 31.20 -14.55
CA VAL A 382 -5.03 31.46 -13.13
C VAL A 382 -4.54 30.20 -12.44
N MET A 383 -5.17 29.04 -12.69
CA MET A 383 -4.66 27.75 -12.22
C MET A 383 -3.21 27.54 -12.66
N GLY A 384 -2.91 27.69 -13.96
CA GLY A 384 -1.55 27.56 -14.47
C GLY A 384 -0.54 28.43 -13.72
N VAL A 385 -0.86 29.71 -13.50
CA VAL A 385 0.02 30.66 -12.78
C VAL A 385 0.21 30.25 -11.31
N VAL A 386 -0.86 29.85 -10.63
CA VAL A 386 -0.80 29.40 -9.24
C VAL A 386 0.01 28.11 -9.12
N SER A 387 -0.10 27.20 -10.09
CA SER A 387 0.67 25.96 -10.12
C SER A 387 2.15 26.21 -10.38
N VAL A 388 2.49 27.15 -11.28
CA VAL A 388 3.88 27.63 -11.45
C VAL A 388 4.41 28.23 -10.15
N ALA A 389 3.65 29.12 -9.50
CA ALA A 389 4.04 29.70 -8.22
C ALA A 389 4.26 28.60 -7.16
N SER A 390 3.35 27.63 -7.07
CA SER A 390 3.46 26.48 -6.17
C SER A 390 4.72 25.65 -6.46
N GLY A 391 5.04 25.46 -7.74
CA GLY A 391 6.26 24.81 -8.20
C GLY A 391 7.52 25.60 -7.85
N ILE A 392 7.50 26.93 -7.93
CA ILE A 392 8.60 27.80 -7.51
C ILE A 392 8.84 27.65 -5.99
N LEU A 393 7.78 27.69 -5.18
CA LEU A 393 7.89 27.46 -3.73
C LEU A 393 8.50 26.08 -3.43
N SER A 394 8.07 25.06 -4.18
CA SER A 394 8.62 23.71 -4.11
C SER A 394 10.11 23.67 -4.48
N GLY A 395 10.49 24.28 -5.60
CA GLY A 395 11.88 24.38 -6.04
C GLY A 395 12.79 25.12 -5.05
N MET A 396 12.25 26.14 -4.37
CA MET A 396 12.95 26.86 -3.30
C MET A 396 13.20 25.95 -2.09
N VAL A 397 12.20 25.17 -1.66
CA VAL A 397 12.38 24.16 -0.60
C VAL A 397 13.43 23.14 -1.00
N PHE A 398 13.38 22.67 -2.24
CA PHE A 398 14.33 21.70 -2.76
C PHE A 398 15.75 22.25 -2.78
N LYS A 399 15.98 23.50 -3.22
CA LYS A 399 17.34 24.08 -3.25
C LYS A 399 17.82 24.63 -1.91
N GLY A 400 16.94 25.16 -1.08
CA GLY A 400 17.27 25.85 0.17
C GLY A 400 17.67 24.94 1.34
N ASN A 401 17.44 23.63 1.20
CA ASN A 401 17.67 22.65 2.25
C ASN A 401 18.86 21.72 2.00
N GLU A 402 19.30 21.01 3.05
CA GLU A 402 20.34 19.98 2.98
C GLU A 402 19.83 18.72 2.26
N ASN A 403 20.74 17.95 1.65
CA ASN A 403 20.41 16.78 0.82
C ASN A 403 19.42 15.80 1.47
N GLU A 404 19.49 15.55 2.78
CA GLU A 404 18.53 14.66 3.47
C GLU A 404 17.08 15.20 3.41
N VAL A 405 16.87 16.52 3.58
CA VAL A 405 15.50 17.11 3.47
C VAL A 405 15.05 17.20 2.03
N ARG A 406 15.97 17.37 1.08
CA ARG A 406 15.65 17.35 -0.35
C ARG A 406 15.08 16.01 -0.78
N MET A 407 15.73 14.92 -0.37
CA MET A 407 15.28 13.56 -0.68
C MET A 407 13.92 13.27 -0.05
N LEU A 408 13.74 13.62 1.23
CA LEU A 408 12.46 13.47 1.91
C LEU A 408 11.33 14.25 1.23
N TYR A 409 11.63 15.46 0.76
CA TYR A 409 10.66 16.29 0.06
C TYR A 409 10.32 15.75 -1.33
N LEU A 410 11.29 15.17 -2.04
CA LEU A 410 11.05 14.47 -3.30
C LEU A 410 10.08 13.31 -3.10
N GLU A 411 10.34 12.48 -2.08
CA GLU A 411 9.49 11.36 -1.70
C GLU A 411 8.07 11.83 -1.37
N PHE A 412 7.94 12.90 -0.57
CA PHE A 412 6.65 13.50 -0.23
C PHE A 412 5.87 13.96 -1.49
N ILE A 413 6.49 14.70 -2.41
CA ILE A 413 5.82 15.15 -3.64
C ILE A 413 5.33 13.97 -4.47
N THR A 414 6.19 12.96 -4.66
CA THR A 414 5.83 11.77 -5.46
C THR A 414 4.72 10.95 -4.81
N MET A 415 4.71 10.88 -3.48
CA MET A 415 3.65 10.23 -2.70
C MET A 415 2.33 10.99 -2.82
N MET A 416 2.35 12.33 -2.77
CA MET A 416 1.12 13.14 -2.87
C MET A 416 0.39 12.93 -4.21
N PHE A 417 1.11 12.88 -5.33
CA PHE A 417 0.49 12.63 -6.64
C PHE A 417 -0.09 11.23 -6.75
N SER A 418 0.62 10.23 -6.22
CA SER A 418 0.13 8.84 -6.17
C SER A 418 -1.13 8.73 -5.31
N MET A 419 -1.16 9.41 -4.16
CA MET A 419 -2.32 9.45 -3.26
C MET A 419 -3.54 10.12 -3.90
N LEU A 420 -3.37 11.19 -4.67
CA LEU A 420 -4.47 11.79 -5.43
C LEU A 420 -5.09 10.78 -6.39
N ALA A 421 -4.26 10.05 -7.15
CA ALA A 421 -4.75 9.03 -8.07
C ALA A 421 -5.57 7.96 -7.33
N ILE A 422 -5.05 7.46 -6.20
CA ILE A 422 -5.71 6.45 -5.36
C ILE A 422 -7.05 6.95 -4.81
N VAL A 423 -7.10 8.17 -4.26
CA VAL A 423 -8.32 8.74 -3.67
C VAL A 423 -9.41 8.91 -4.74
N VAL A 424 -9.04 9.45 -5.90
CA VAL A 424 -9.98 9.61 -7.03
C VAL A 424 -10.48 8.23 -7.48
N PHE A 425 -9.58 7.27 -7.65
CA PHE A 425 -9.95 5.91 -8.02
C PHE A 425 -10.95 5.31 -7.04
N TYR A 426 -10.70 5.42 -5.75
CA TYR A 426 -11.48 4.79 -4.70
C TYR A 426 -12.90 5.37 -4.63
N ILE A 427 -13.01 6.70 -4.57
CA ILE A 427 -14.30 7.37 -4.48
C ILE A 427 -15.12 7.13 -5.76
N SER A 428 -14.47 7.18 -6.93
CA SER A 428 -15.16 6.95 -8.20
C SER A 428 -15.53 5.48 -8.40
N ALA A 429 -14.59 4.53 -8.28
CA ALA A 429 -14.82 3.13 -8.61
C ALA A 429 -15.61 2.37 -7.53
N ILE A 430 -15.26 2.55 -6.26
CA ILE A 430 -15.85 1.79 -5.14
C ILE A 430 -17.03 2.57 -4.56
N GLY A 431 -16.86 3.88 -4.36
CA GLY A 431 -17.95 4.75 -3.90
C GLY A 431 -19.04 4.99 -4.95
N LEU A 432 -18.86 4.51 -6.19
CA LEU A 432 -19.74 4.74 -7.34
C LEU A 432 -20.16 6.21 -7.49
N THR A 433 -19.26 7.11 -7.08
CA THR A 433 -19.56 8.54 -6.94
C THR A 433 -18.82 9.32 -8.02
N VAL A 434 -19.56 10.13 -8.77
CA VAL A 434 -18.95 11.06 -9.73
C VAL A 434 -18.45 12.28 -8.96
N ILE A 435 -17.14 12.35 -8.72
CA ILE A 435 -16.52 13.45 -7.94
C ILE A 435 -16.70 14.79 -8.65
N TRP A 436 -16.41 14.80 -9.96
CA TRP A 436 -16.57 15.95 -10.84
C TRP A 436 -17.58 15.63 -11.94
N PRO A 437 -18.82 16.14 -11.83
CA PRO A 437 -19.87 15.90 -12.82
C PRO A 437 -19.45 16.20 -14.26
N GLU A 438 -18.66 17.27 -14.46
CA GLU A 438 -18.21 17.75 -15.78
C GLU A 438 -17.36 16.73 -16.57
N PHE A 439 -16.64 15.85 -15.89
CA PHE A 439 -15.77 14.86 -16.54
C PHE A 439 -16.42 13.48 -16.66
N GLY A 440 -17.45 13.20 -15.87
CA GLY A 440 -18.05 11.87 -15.75
C GLY A 440 -17.15 10.83 -15.08
N MET A 441 -17.71 9.67 -14.74
CA MET A 441 -17.00 8.59 -14.04
C MET A 441 -15.87 7.98 -14.89
N GLY A 442 -16.11 7.80 -16.19
CA GLY A 442 -15.13 7.17 -17.10
C GLY A 442 -13.81 7.93 -17.18
N GLN A 443 -13.86 9.26 -17.31
CA GLN A 443 -12.64 10.08 -17.35
C GLN A 443 -11.93 10.11 -15.99
N GLN A 444 -12.65 10.07 -14.87
CA GLN A 444 -12.07 10.00 -13.52
C GLN A 444 -11.22 8.75 -13.33
N LEU A 445 -11.72 7.62 -13.81
CA LEU A 445 -11.02 6.34 -13.72
C LEU A 445 -9.83 6.26 -14.68
N GLN A 446 -9.98 6.74 -15.92
CA GLN A 446 -8.87 6.82 -16.86
C GLN A 446 -7.76 7.75 -16.35
N PHE A 447 -8.12 8.93 -15.85
CA PHE A 447 -7.18 9.88 -15.26
C PHE A 447 -6.43 9.24 -14.10
N SER A 448 -7.15 8.60 -13.17
CA SER A 448 -6.53 7.95 -12.03
C SER A 448 -5.55 6.86 -12.47
N LEU A 449 -5.96 5.95 -13.36
CA LEU A 449 -5.09 4.88 -13.86
C LEU A 449 -3.83 5.42 -14.56
N LEU A 450 -3.97 6.46 -15.38
CA LEU A 450 -2.84 7.10 -16.09
C LEU A 450 -1.89 7.81 -15.13
N LEU A 451 -2.44 8.62 -14.21
CA LEU A 451 -1.63 9.32 -13.21
C LEU A 451 -0.89 8.31 -12.34
N TRP A 452 -1.55 7.22 -11.97
CA TRP A 452 -0.98 6.17 -11.15
C TRP A 452 0.14 5.41 -11.84
N GLY A 453 -0.08 4.94 -13.08
CA GLY A 453 0.95 4.25 -13.87
C GLY A 453 2.20 5.11 -14.12
N PHE A 454 2.07 6.43 -14.15
CA PHE A 454 3.22 7.33 -14.23
C PHE A 454 3.87 7.61 -12.87
N THR A 455 3.08 7.79 -11.82
CA THR A 455 3.59 8.24 -10.50
C THR A 455 4.20 7.12 -9.69
N LEU A 456 3.74 5.86 -9.83
CA LEU A 456 4.27 4.70 -9.11
C LEU A 456 5.77 4.46 -9.39
N PRO A 457 6.24 4.35 -10.65
CA PRO A 457 7.66 4.16 -10.92
C PRO A 457 8.53 5.30 -10.36
N VAL A 458 8.02 6.53 -10.45
CA VAL A 458 8.73 7.73 -10.00
C VAL A 458 8.83 7.75 -8.46
N MET A 459 7.75 7.40 -7.77
CA MET A 459 7.73 7.26 -6.32
C MET A 459 8.66 6.12 -5.86
N TRP A 460 8.55 4.94 -6.47
CA TRP A 460 9.42 3.80 -6.17
C TRP A 460 10.91 4.15 -6.32
N LEU A 461 11.26 4.83 -7.43
CA LEU A 461 12.62 5.28 -7.70
C LEU A 461 13.08 6.32 -6.68
N SER A 462 12.24 7.30 -6.35
CA SER A 462 12.49 8.33 -5.34
C SER A 462 12.82 7.71 -3.97
N THR A 463 11.97 6.81 -3.50
CA THR A 463 12.14 6.08 -2.24
C THR A 463 13.44 5.29 -2.22
N ASN A 464 13.76 4.56 -3.30
CA ASN A 464 14.97 3.76 -3.37
C ASN A 464 16.25 4.59 -3.49
N ILE A 465 16.22 5.73 -4.18
CA ILE A 465 17.34 6.68 -4.21
C ILE A 465 17.55 7.29 -2.82
N SER A 466 16.48 7.67 -2.12
CA SER A 466 16.53 8.20 -0.75
C SER A 466 17.20 7.19 0.19
N LEU A 467 16.74 5.93 0.16
CA LEU A 467 17.32 4.83 0.95
C LEU A 467 18.80 4.57 0.63
N ASN A 468 19.19 4.63 -0.64
CA ASN A 468 20.58 4.41 -1.09
C ASN A 468 21.51 5.59 -0.70
N ALA A 469 21.01 6.82 -0.68
CA ALA A 469 21.77 8.02 -0.34
C ALA A 469 22.01 8.18 1.18
N ASP A 470 21.00 7.91 2.01
CA ASP A 470 20.97 8.18 3.45
C ASP A 470 21.95 7.33 4.30
N ARG A 471 22.62 6.33 3.70
CA ARG A 471 23.68 5.54 4.35
C ARG A 471 25.09 6.10 4.16
N PHE A 472 25.33 6.88 3.09
CA PHE A 472 26.70 7.28 2.74
C PHE A 472 27.13 8.61 3.35
N THR A 473 26.20 9.54 3.59
CA THR A 473 26.48 10.78 4.31
C THR A 473 26.92 10.53 5.77
N ARG A 474 26.62 9.35 6.35
CA ARG A 474 26.94 9.01 7.75
C ARG A 474 28.04 7.95 7.95
N ASN A 475 28.51 7.28 6.89
CA ASN A 475 29.65 6.34 6.96
C ASN A 475 31.04 7.02 7.09
N LYS A 476 31.08 8.30 7.46
CA LYS A 476 32.28 8.92 8.06
C LYS A 476 32.46 8.57 9.56
N ILE A 477 31.64 7.67 10.10
CA ILE A 477 31.88 7.06 11.42
C ILE A 477 32.45 5.65 11.16
N PRO A 478 33.67 5.34 11.62
CA PRO A 478 34.35 4.10 11.29
C PRO A 478 33.60 2.88 11.86
N VAL A 479 33.43 1.87 11.00
CA VAL A 479 32.85 0.54 11.30
C VAL A 479 33.87 -0.34 12.04
N ASN A 480 34.67 0.24 12.95
CA ASN A 480 35.72 -0.48 13.68
C ASN A 480 35.38 -0.83 15.14
N ALA A 481 34.12 -0.67 15.55
CA ALA A 481 33.64 -1.32 16.77
C ALA A 481 32.74 -2.48 16.36
N PHE A 482 32.98 -3.67 16.91
CA PHE A 482 32.23 -4.92 16.70
C PHE A 482 32.73 -5.85 15.58
N LEU A 483 34.04 -6.07 15.54
CA LEU A 483 34.57 -7.42 15.31
C LEU A 483 35.50 -7.73 16.50
N PHE A 484 35.25 -8.86 17.16
CA PHE A 484 35.92 -9.39 18.36
C PHE A 484 35.55 -8.62 19.66
N THR A 485 34.73 -9.18 20.55
CA THR A 485 35.16 -10.19 21.53
C THR A 485 34.09 -11.26 21.78
N ASN A 486 34.36 -12.47 21.27
CA ASN A 486 34.06 -13.70 21.99
C ASN A 486 35.26 -13.93 22.90
N THR A 487 35.11 -13.71 24.21
CA THR A 487 35.96 -14.33 25.24
C THR A 487 35.16 -14.36 26.53
N SER A 488 34.75 -15.58 26.89
CA SER A 488 34.73 -16.15 28.24
C SER A 488 34.65 -15.19 29.43
N GLU A 489 33.57 -15.30 30.20
CA GLU A 489 33.67 -15.27 31.67
C GLU A 489 32.61 -16.23 32.24
N THR A 490 33.12 -17.40 32.62
CA THR A 490 32.63 -18.29 33.67
C THR A 490 32.73 -17.60 35.04
N THR A 491 31.93 -18.09 36.00
CA THR A 491 31.92 -17.83 37.47
C THR A 491 31.45 -16.42 37.88
N ASP A 492 30.45 -16.23 38.74
CA ASP A 492 29.95 -17.02 39.88
C ASP A 492 28.45 -17.37 39.85
#